data_AF-A0A0Q7W4K9-F1
#
_entry.id   AF-A0A0Q7W4K9-F1
#
_cell.length_a   1.000
_cell.length_b   1.000
_cell.length_c   1.000
_cell.angle_alpha   90.00
_cell.angle_beta   90.00
_cell.angle_gamma   90.00
#
_symmetry.space_group_name_H-M   'P 1'
#
loop_
_entity.id
_entity.type
_entity.pdbx_description
1 polymer ?
#
loop_
_entity_poly.entity_id
_entity_poly.type
_entity_poly.pdbx_seq_one_letter_code
_entity_poly.pdbx_strand_id
1 'polypeptide(L)' 'MPAPDYATEITALRGALATGELTIESNGERVTYQSFADIRNRLTYFEGLRDAASGVAGRPASSFGFSAVAFDRE' A
#
# COMPACT_ATOMS: atom_id res chain seq x y z
N MET A 1 -12.11 3.23 13.17
CA MET A 1 -11.32 4.32 12.54
C MET A 1 -11.60 4.25 11.05
N PRO A 2 -11.87 5.36 10.35
CA PRO A 2 -11.94 5.34 8.89
C PRO A 2 -10.61 4.82 8.35
N ALA A 3 -10.65 3.98 7.32
CA ALA A 3 -9.44 3.55 6.65
C ALA A 3 -8.68 4.78 6.15
N PRO A 4 -7.35 4.85 6.33
CA PRO A 4 -6.59 5.97 5.79
C PRO A 4 -6.74 5.99 4.26
N ASP A 5 -7.18 7.12 3.71
CA ASP A 5 -7.25 7.30 2.27
C ASP A 5 -5.87 7.73 1.76
N TYR A 6 -5.14 6.80 1.15
CA TYR A 6 -3.79 7.03 0.64
C TYR A 6 -3.77 7.75 -0.73
N ALA A 7 -4.90 8.29 -1.20
CA ALA A 7 -5.00 8.87 -2.53
C ALA A 7 -4.13 10.14 -2.68
N THR A 8 -3.99 10.91 -1.60
CA THR A 8 -3.16 12.12 -1.57
C THR A 8 -1.68 11.77 -1.77
N GLU A 9 -1.18 10.77 -1.05
CA GLU A 9 0.20 10.29 -1.11
C GLU A 9 0.50 9.68 -2.49
N ILE A 10 -0.41 8.85 -3.00
CA ILE A 10 -0.31 8.25 -4.35
C ILE A 10 -0.22 9.35 -5.42
N THR A 11 -1.05 10.39 -5.31
CA THR A 11 -1.06 11.51 -6.27
C THR A 11 0.22 12.33 -6.20
N ALA A 12 0.71 12.62 -4.99
CA ALA A 12 1.96 13.35 -4.79
C ALA A 12 3.17 12.57 -5.37
N LEU A 13 3.23 11.26 -5.11
CA LEU A 13 4.27 10.38 -5.65
C LEU A 13 4.23 10.30 -7.18
N ARG A 14 3.04 10.20 -7.77
CA ARG A 14 2.86 10.21 -9.24
C ARG A 14 3.24 11.56 -9.85
N GLY A 15 2.92 12.67 -9.19
CA GLY A 15 3.31 14.01 -9.59
C GLY A 15 4.83 14.17 -9.64
N ALA A 16 5.52 13.74 -8.58
CA ALA A 16 6.98 13.81 -8.50
C ALA A 16 7.68 12.96 -9.57
N LEU A 17 7.14 11.77 -9.89
CA LEU A 17 7.64 10.96 -11.01
C LEU A 17 7.44 11.65 -12.36
N ALA A 18 6.37 12.44 -12.52
CA ALA A 18 6.11 13.18 -13.75
C ALA A 18 6.97 14.45 -13.89
N THR A 19 7.26 15.14 -12.78
CA THR A 19 8.14 16.33 -12.78
C THR A 19 9.62 15.99 -12.78
N GLY A 20 9.97 14.75 -12.39
CA GLY A 20 11.37 14.33 -12.25
C GLY A 20 12.01 14.85 -10.96
N GLU A 21 11.21 15.22 -9.96
CA GLU A 21 11.71 15.70 -8.67
C GLU A 21 11.81 14.56 -7.66
N LEU A 22 12.90 14.57 -6.89
CA LEU A 22 13.11 13.63 -5.78
C LEU A 22 12.57 14.13 -4.44
N THR A 23 12.13 15.38 -4.39
CA THR A 23 11.59 16.00 -3.18
C THR A 23 10.09 16.17 -3.35
N ILE A 24 9.33 15.66 -2.39
CA ILE A 24 7.87 15.61 -2.42
C ILE A 24 7.35 16.23 -1.14
N GLU A 25 6.46 17.21 -1.28
CA GLU A 25 5.71 17.74 -0.14
C GLU A 25 4.38 17.02 -0.04
N SER A 26 4.16 16.32 1.08
CA SER A 26 2.93 15.59 1.35
C SER A 26 2.50 15.84 2.79
N ASN A 27 1.24 16.23 2.99
CA ASN A 27 0.66 16.51 4.32
C ASN A 27 1.48 17.49 5.19
N GLY A 28 2.14 18.48 4.57
CA GLY A 28 2.98 19.45 5.28
C GLY A 28 4.36 18.92 5.68
N GLU A 29 4.69 17.68 5.33
CA GLU A 29 6.02 17.11 5.46
C GLU A 29 6.72 17.10 4.11
N ARG A 30 7.99 17.52 4.09
CA ARG A 30 8.85 17.45 2.91
C ARG A 30 9.71 16.20 3.01
N VAL A 31 9.48 15.27 2.09
CA VAL A 31 10.21 14.00 2.00
C VAL A 31 11.12 14.04 0.78
N THR A 32 12.42 13.87 0.99
CA THR A 32 13.40 13.74 -0.08
C THR A 32 13.83 12.29 -0.24
N TYR A 33 13.56 11.74 -1.42
CA TYR A 33 13.89 10.37 -1.79
C TYR A 33 15.29 10.30 -2.39
N GLN A 34 15.96 9.16 -2.22
CA GLN A 34 17.32 8.95 -2.74
C GLN A 34 17.34 8.66 -4.25
N SER A 35 16.24 8.13 -4.80
CA SER A 35 16.14 7.77 -6.21
C SER A 35 14.69 7.64 -6.69
N PHE A 36 14.47 7.65 -8.00
CA PHE A 36 13.16 7.37 -8.59
C PHE A 36 12.67 5.94 -8.32
N ALA A 37 13.59 4.98 -8.14
CA ALA A 37 13.23 3.61 -7.78
C ALA A 37 12.60 3.55 -6.38
N ASP A 38 13.12 4.36 -5.46
CA ASP A 38 12.58 4.49 -4.10
C ASP A 38 11.17 5.08 -4.12
N ILE A 39 10.94 6.12 -4.94
CA ILE A 39 9.60 6.71 -5.16
C ILE A 39 8.62 5.67 -5.72
N ARG A 40 9.04 4.85 -6.70
CA ARG A 40 8.21 3.79 -7.27
C ARG A 40 7.88 2.70 -6.25
N ASN A 41 8.85 2.27 -5.45
CA ASN A 41 8.60 1.31 -4.37
C ASN A 41 7.61 1.85 -3.35
N ARG A 42 7.74 3.14 -2.98
CA ARG A 42 6.81 3.81 -2.07
C ARG A 42 5.40 3.90 -2.66
N LEU A 43 5.29 4.19 -3.95
CA LEU A 43 4.01 4.22 -4.66
C LEU A 43 3.33 2.84 -4.61
N THR A 44 4.05 1.77 -4.96
CA THR A 44 3.51 0.40 -4.90
C THR A 44 3.08 0.01 -3.48
N TYR A 45 3.80 0.45 -2.45
CA TYR A 45 3.42 0.23 -1.06
C TYR A 45 2.07 0.87 -0.72
N PHE A 46 1.88 2.15 -1.05
CA PHE A 46 0.62 2.85 -0.78
C PHE A 46 -0.54 2.34 -1.63
N GLU A 47 -0.29 1.95 -2.88
CA GLU A 47 -1.31 1.27 -3.71
C GLU A 47 -1.75 -0.05 -3.06
N GLY A 48 -0.80 -0.86 -2.58
CA GLY A 48 -1.11 -2.09 -1.85
C GLY A 48 -1.89 -1.85 -0.56
N LEU A 49 -1.58 -0.78 0.19
CA LEU A 49 -2.35 -0.40 1.38
C LEU A 49 -3.77 0.06 1.03
N ARG A 50 -3.95 0.84 -0.04
CA ARG A 50 -5.26 1.28 -0.51
C ARG A 50 -6.12 0.08 -0.94
N ASP A 51 -5.53 -0.85 -1.68
CA ASP A 51 -6.23 -2.05 -2.14
C ASP A 51 -6.51 -3.02 -0.97
N ALA A 52 -5.61 -3.13 0.01
CA ALA A 52 -5.84 -3.89 1.24
C ALA A 52 -6.94 -3.25 2.11
N ALA A 53 -6.93 -1.93 2.26
CA ALA A 53 -7.97 -1.16 2.94
C ALA A 53 -9.34 -1.33 2.27
N SER A 54 -9.35 -1.41 0.93
CA SER A 54 -10.56 -1.70 0.13
C SER A 54 -10.96 -3.19 0.17
N GLY A 55 -10.00 -4.08 0.40
CA GLY A 55 -10.13 -5.54 0.39
C GLY A 55 -10.59 -6.19 1.70
N VAL A 56 -10.67 -5.44 2.81
CA VAL A 56 -11.26 -5.94 4.08
C VAL A 56 -12.74 -6.30 3.91
N ALA A 57 -13.39 -5.86 2.85
CA ALA A 57 -14.77 -6.24 2.52
C ALA A 57 -14.92 -7.61 1.82
N GLY A 58 -13.86 -8.36 1.49
CA GLY A 58 -14.10 -9.61 0.75
C GLY A 58 -12.95 -10.49 0.27
N ARG A 59 -11.79 -10.56 0.95
CA ARG A 59 -10.77 -11.57 0.59
C ARG A 59 -10.61 -12.62 1.68
N PRO A 60 -11.00 -13.90 1.47
CA PRO A 60 -10.52 -14.96 2.34
C PRO A 60 -8.99 -15.02 2.21
N ALA A 61 -8.31 -14.86 3.35
CA ALA A 61 -6.87 -15.05 3.46
C ALA A 61 -6.54 -16.46 2.96
N SER A 62 -6.11 -16.55 1.70
CA SER A 62 -5.81 -17.83 1.09
C SER A 62 -4.40 -18.25 1.50
N SER A 63 -4.37 -19.22 2.40
CA SER A 63 -3.45 -20.36 2.37
C SER A 63 -1.97 -20.06 2.57
N PHE A 64 -1.59 -19.83 3.84
CA PHE A 64 -0.44 -20.57 4.36
C PHE A 64 -0.98 -21.90 4.87
N GLY A 65 -0.69 -22.96 4.12
CA GLY A 65 -1.21 -24.31 4.34
C GLY A 65 -0.79 -24.88 5.68
N PHE A 66 -1.72 -24.87 6.62
CA PHE A 66 -1.80 -25.88 7.67
C PHE A 66 -3.11 -26.61 7.40
N SER A 67 -3.03 -27.76 6.73
CA SER A 67 -4.17 -28.66 6.60
C SER A 67 -4.53 -29.14 8.01
N ALA A 68 -5.50 -28.47 8.65
CA ALA A 68 -6.15 -29.02 9.82
C ALA A 68 -6.93 -30.26 9.36
N VAL A 69 -6.38 -31.44 9.63
CA VAL A 69 -7.13 -32.70 9.53
C VAL A 69 -8.30 -32.57 10.50
N ALA A 70 -9.51 -32.42 9.96
CA ALA A 70 -10.73 -32.50 10.74
C ALA A 70 -10.88 -33.95 11.21
N PHE A 71 -10.55 -34.22 12.47
CA PHE A 71 -10.93 -35.47 13.12
C PHE A 71 -12.40 -35.35 13.51
N ASP A 72 -13.26 -35.96 12.73
CA ASP A 72 -14.65 -36.24 13.11
C ASP A 72 -14.62 -37.29 14.22
N ARG A 73 -15.22 -36.98 15.37
CA ARG A 73 -15.38 -37.91 16.49
C ARG A 73 -16.83 -38.37 16.49
N GLU A 74 -17.04 -39.58 16.02
CA GLU A 74 -18.24 -40.42 16.24
C GLU A 74 -18.54 -40.65 17.74
#